data_AF-A0A926C542-F1
#
_entry.id   AF-A0A926C542-F1
#
_cell.length_a   1.000
_cell.length_b   1.000
_cell.length_c   1.000
_cell.angle_alpha   90.00
_cell.angle_beta   90.00
_cell.angle_gamma   90.00
#
_symmetry.space_group_name_H-M   'P 1'
#
loop_
_entity.id
_entity.type
_entity.pdbx_description
1 polymer ?
#
loop_
_entity_poly.entity_id
_entity_poly.type
_entity_poly.pdbx_seq_one_letter_code
_entity_poly.pdbx_strand_id
1 'polypeptide(L)' 'MDVRQILQNKPQDAIFSVTSTGTVYDALQLMADKNIGAVLVIDAGQLVGIFSERDYAR' A
#
# COMPACT_ATOMS: atom_id res chain seq x y z
N MET A 1 -14.25 -13.84 14.34
CA MET A 1 -14.11 -13.38 12.94
C MET A 1 -12.65 -13.58 12.57
N ASP A 2 -12.35 -14.51 11.65
CA ASP A 2 -10.96 -14.80 11.24
C ASP A 2 -10.52 -13.82 10.15
N VAL A 3 -9.27 -13.33 10.22
CA VAL A 3 -8.67 -12.45 9.20
C VAL A 3 -8.72 -13.11 7.83
N ARG A 4 -8.54 -14.45 7.75
CA ARG A 4 -8.65 -15.18 6.49
C ARG A 4 -10.02 -15.01 5.83
N GLN A 5 -11.10 -15.08 6.61
CA GLN A 5 -12.46 -14.92 6.10
C GLN A 5 -12.71 -13.48 5.60
N ILE A 6 -12.11 -12.48 6.25
CA ILE A 6 -12.21 -11.09 5.81
C ILE A 6 -11.48 -10.90 4.46
N LEU A 7 -10.29 -11.48 4.31
CA LEU A 7 -9.49 -11.38 3.09
C LEU A 7 -10.10 -12.13 1.90
N GLN A 8 -10.79 -13.25 2.13
CA GLN A 8 -11.49 -14.00 1.08
C GLN A 8 -12.56 -13.17 0.34
N ASN A 9 -13.13 -12.17 1.01
CA ASN A 9 -14.12 -11.25 0.43
C ASN A 9 -13.51 -10.01 -0.23
N LYS A 10 -12.18 -9.87 -0.22
CA LYS A 10 -11.46 -8.78 -0.88
C LYS A 10 -10.87 -9.24 -2.22
N PRO A 11 -10.62 -8.33 -3.18
CA PRO A 11 -9.96 -8.69 -4.43
C PRO A 11 -8.57 -9.28 -4.15
N GLN A 12 -8.25 -10.43 -4.75
CA GLN A 12 -7.03 -11.17 -4.41
C GLN A 12 -5.74 -10.51 -4.92
N ASP A 13 -5.84 -9.67 -5.96
CA ASP A 13 -4.68 -8.94 -6.55
C ASP A 13 -4.60 -7.47 -6.11
N ALA A 14 -5.30 -7.08 -5.03
CA ALA A 14 -5.31 -5.70 -4.54
C ALA A 14 -4.13 -5.38 -3.59
N ILE A 15 -2.93 -5.87 -3.90
CA ILE A 15 -1.71 -5.45 -3.21
C ILE A 15 -1.07 -4.35 -4.03
N PHE A 16 -1.13 -3.12 -3.52
CA PHE A 16 -0.51 -1.96 -4.13
C PHE A 16 0.76 -1.58 -3.37
N SER A 17 1.86 -1.43 -4.11
CA SER A 17 3.17 -1.15 -3.53
C SER A 17 3.99 -0.18 -4.37
N VAL A 18 4.94 0.47 -3.71
CA VAL A 18 6.01 1.29 -4.29
C VAL A 18 7.38 0.74 -3.84
N THR A 19 8.46 1.15 -4.49
CA THR A 19 9.83 0.87 -4.03
C THR A 19 10.27 1.89 -2.98
N SER A 20 11.25 1.54 -2.14
CA SER A 20 11.77 2.49 -1.12
C SER A 20 12.45 3.72 -1.73
N THR A 21 12.89 3.63 -2.98
CA THR A 21 13.50 4.71 -3.76
C THR A 21 12.50 5.52 -4.58
N GLY A 22 11.22 5.12 -4.60
CA GLY A 22 10.15 5.84 -5.28
C GLY A 22 9.86 7.19 -4.62
N THR A 23 9.25 8.11 -5.37
CA THR A 23 8.94 9.43 -4.83
C THR A 23 7.67 9.39 -3.98
N VAL A 24 7.56 10.32 -3.03
CA VAL A 24 6.31 10.53 -2.27
C VAL A 24 5.13 10.85 -3.20
N TYR A 25 5.40 11.56 -4.31
CA TYR A 25 4.39 11.85 -5.32
C TYR A 25 3.84 10.57 -5.96
N ASP A 26 4.70 9.62 -6.35
CA ASP A 26 4.26 8.35 -6.95
C ASP A 26 3.38 7.55 -5.97
N ALA A 27 3.75 7.55 -4.68
CA ALA A 27 2.96 6.91 -3.64
C ALA A 27 1.59 7.58 -3.46
N LEU A 28 1.53 8.91 -3.42
CA LEU A 28 0.28 9.67 -3.31
C LEU A 28 -0.61 9.51 -4.55
N GLN A 29 -0.02 9.52 -5.74
CA GLN A 29 -0.74 9.30 -7.00
C GLN A 29 -1.36 7.90 -7.02
N LEU A 30 -0.60 6.87 -6.66
CA LEU A 30 -1.11 5.49 -6.56
C LEU A 30 -2.23 5.38 -5.52
N MET A 31 -2.09 6.03 -4.37
CA MET A 31 -3.11 6.06 -3.32
C MET A 31 -4.41 6.70 -3.82
N ALA A 32 -4.31 7.83 -4.53
CA ALA A 32 -5.47 8.50 -5.13
C ALA A 32 -6.14 7.65 -6.22
N ASP A 33 -5.36 7.08 -7.15
CA ASP A 33 -5.86 6.28 -8.27
C ASP A 33 -6.60 5.02 -7.81
N LYS A 34 -6.18 4.44 -6.67
CA LYS A 34 -6.78 3.24 -6.07
C LYS A 34 -7.77 3.54 -4.95
N ASN A 35 -7.93 4.81 -4.59
CA ASN A 35 -8.76 5.26 -3.48
C ASN A 35 -8.42 4.52 -2.16
N ILE A 36 -7.15 4.51 -1.79
CA ILE A 36 -6.60 3.86 -0.58
C ILE A 36 -5.74 4.85 0.22
N GLY A 37 -5.65 4.67 1.53
CA GLY A 37 -4.89 5.56 2.44
C GLY A 37 -3.50 5.07 2.84
N ALA A 38 -3.06 3.92 2.32
CA ALA A 38 -1.73 3.38 2.56
C ALA A 38 -1.28 2.46 1.42
N VAL A 39 0.03 2.44 1.17
CA VAL A 39 0.70 1.55 0.23
C VAL A 39 1.85 0.81 0.91
N LEU A 40 2.12 -0.40 0.44
CA LEU A 40 3.27 -1.16 0.91
C LEU A 40 4.55 -0.63 0.26
N VAL A 41 5.66 -0.69 0.98
CA VAL A 41 6.99 -0.46 0.41
C VAL A 41 7.65 -1.83 0.22
N ILE A 42 7.87 -2.23 -1.04
CA ILE A 42 8.40 -3.54 -1.41
C ILE A 42 9.64 -3.35 -2.29
N ASP A 43 10.76 -3.93 -1.87
CA ASP A 43 12.00 -3.97 -2.64
C ASP A 43 12.43 -5.41 -2.85
N ALA A 44 12.84 -5.76 -4.07
CA ALA A 44 13.28 -7.11 -4.43
C ALA A 44 12.31 -8.23 -3.96
N GLY A 45 11.01 -7.95 -3.99
CA GLY A 45 9.95 -8.88 -3.55
C GLY A 45 9.83 -9.06 -2.03
N GLN A 46 10.50 -8.22 -1.23
CA GLN A 46 10.41 -8.21 0.23
C GLN A 46 9.66 -6.98 0.73
N LEU A 47 8.75 -7.18 1.70
CA LEU A 47 8.08 -6.08 2.38
C LEU A 47 9.07 -5.39 3.33
N VAL A 48 9.45 -4.15 3.01
CA VAL A 48 10.42 -3.36 3.78
C VAL A 48 9.78 -2.24 4.59
N GLY A 49 8.51 -1.89 4.30
CA GLY A 49 7.80 -0.86 5.06
C GLY A 49 6.36 -0.61 4.59
N ILE A 50 5.77 0.43 5.15
CA ILE A 50 4.44 0.94 4.80
C ILE A 50 4.52 2.46 4.76
N PHE A 51 3.84 3.07 3.79
CA PHE A 51 3.66 4.51 3.71
C PHE A 51 2.17 4.83 3.70
N SER A 52 1.74 5.78 4.53
CA SER A 52 0.34 6.16 4.71
C SER A 52 0.12 7.66 4.60
N GLU A 53 -1.13 8.07 4.40
CA GLU A 53 -1.53 9.49 4.42
C GLU A 53 -1.10 10.19 5.72
N ARG A 54 -1.09 9.47 6.84
CA ARG A 54 -0.66 10.00 8.14
C ARG A 54 0.83 10.30 8.19
N ASP A 55 1.65 9.55 7.45
CA ASP A 55 3.09 9.79 7.36
C ASP A 55 3.36 11.06 6.54
N TYR A 56 2.53 11.34 5.52
CA TYR A 56 2.60 12.59 4.75
C TYR A 56 2.05 13.81 5.49
N ALA A 57 0.97 13.65 6.26
CA ALA A 57 0.25 14.76 6.89
C ALA A 57 0.94 15.36 8.15
N ARG A 58 2.13 14.87 8.52
CA ARG A 58 2.83 15.27 9.75
C ARG A 58 4.05 16.14 9.46
#